data_AF-A0AAJ2EVZ1-F1
#
_entry.id   AF-A0AAJ2EVZ1-F1
#
_cell.length_a   1.000
_cell.length_b   1.000
_cell.length_c   1.000
_cell.angle_alpha   90.00
_cell.angle_beta   90.00
_cell.angle_gamma   90.00
#
_symmetry.space_group_name_H-M   'P 1'
#
loop_
_entity.id
_entity.type
_entity.pdbx_description
1 polymer ?
#
loop_
_entity_poly.entity_id
_entity_poly.type
_entity_poly.pdbx_seq_one_letter_code
_entity_poly.pdbx_strand_id
1 'polypeptide(L)'
;MALSGAVRPIRGVLPAALAARAAGRVLVVPRANAEEACLASGLPVLAVDHLLEFAGHLSGQSPLAHYQPSGLLRTPLPYPDLAEVQGQQAAKRALVVAAAGAHNLLLAGPPGTGKTLLASRLPGLLPPLDEDEALQVAAIHSVAGPEPLEHWPQRPFRQPHHSASGPALVGGGCGF
;
A
#
# COMPACT_ATOMS: atom_id res chain seq x y z
N MET A 1 -5.73 -26.89 1.36
CA MET A 1 -4.45 -27.53 1.00
C MET A 1 -4.64 -28.27 -0.30
N ALA A 2 -3.80 -28.03 -1.30
CA ALA A 2 -3.89 -28.69 -2.61
C ALA A 2 -2.83 -29.79 -2.69
N LEU A 3 -3.25 -31.01 -3.04
CA LEU A 3 -2.37 -32.16 -3.28
C LEU A 3 -1.48 -31.98 -4.51
N SER A 4 -1.70 -30.91 -5.29
CA SER A 4 -1.04 -30.62 -6.55
C SER A 4 0.28 -29.88 -6.43
N GLY A 5 0.80 -29.59 -5.23
CA GLY A 5 2.10 -28.92 -5.02
C GLY A 5 2.18 -27.45 -5.47
N ALA A 6 1.11 -26.88 -6.02
CA ALA A 6 1.04 -25.47 -6.41
C ALA A 6 1.08 -24.53 -5.21
N VAL A 7 1.89 -23.47 -5.30
CA VAL A 7 2.05 -22.45 -4.27
C VAL A 7 1.00 -21.35 -4.49
N ARG A 8 0.21 -21.06 -3.44
CA ARG A 8 -0.86 -20.06 -3.50
C ARG A 8 -0.36 -18.69 -3.04
N PRO A 9 -0.90 -17.60 -3.59
CA PRO A 9 -0.58 -16.26 -3.11
C PRO A 9 -1.01 -16.07 -1.66
N ILE A 10 -0.28 -15.21 -0.97
CA ILE A 10 -0.53 -14.83 0.43
C ILE A 10 -0.81 -13.32 0.54
N ARG A 11 -1.46 -12.94 1.64
CA ARG A 11 -1.58 -11.54 2.06
C ARG A 11 -0.44 -11.23 3.03
N GLY A 12 0.01 -9.97 3.06
CA GLY A 12 1.05 -9.53 3.98
C GLY A 12 2.48 -9.93 3.58
N VAL A 13 2.77 -10.08 2.28
CA VAL A 13 4.13 -10.44 1.82
C VAL A 13 5.13 -9.31 2.09
N LEU A 14 4.72 -8.04 2.00
CA LEU A 14 5.64 -6.92 2.15
C LEU A 14 6.21 -6.77 3.58
N PRO A 15 5.41 -6.87 4.67
CA PRO A 15 5.97 -6.94 6.02
C PRO A 15 6.99 -8.07 6.20
N ALA A 16 6.72 -9.25 5.63
CA ALA A 16 7.65 -10.37 5.67
C ALA A 16 8.94 -10.08 4.89
N ALA A 17 8.83 -9.41 3.75
CA ALA A 17 9.97 -8.94 2.96
C ALA A 17 10.83 -7.91 3.71
N LEU A 18 10.22 -6.93 4.36
CA LEU A 18 10.93 -5.94 5.18
C LEU A 18 11.67 -6.61 6.35
N ALA A 19 11.04 -7.59 7.01
CA ALA A 19 11.66 -8.35 8.09
C ALA A 19 12.82 -9.24 7.59
N ALA A 20 12.65 -9.91 6.44
CA ALA A 20 13.70 -10.72 5.81
C ALA A 20 14.91 -9.85 5.41
N ARG A 21 14.65 -8.64 4.89
CA ARG A 21 15.68 -7.66 4.54
C ARG A 21 16.47 -7.25 5.77
N ALA A 22 15.77 -6.89 6.86
CA ALA A 22 16.42 -6.52 8.13
C ALA A 22 17.25 -7.68 8.72
N ALA A 23 16.83 -8.92 8.51
CA ALA A 23 17.56 -10.11 8.93
C ALA A 23 18.68 -10.55 7.96
N GLY A 24 18.88 -9.87 6.83
CA GLY A 24 19.86 -10.23 5.81
C GLY A 24 19.60 -11.60 5.15
N ARG A 25 18.33 -12.00 5.00
CA ARG A 25 17.94 -13.31 4.48
C ARG A 25 17.37 -13.21 3.06
N VAL A 26 17.46 -14.33 2.34
CA VAL A 26 16.72 -14.52 1.07
C VAL A 26 15.28 -14.86 1.40
N LEU A 27 14.33 -14.24 0.71
CA LEU A 27 12.91 -14.55 0.84
C LEU A 27 12.42 -15.38 -0.34
N VAL A 28 11.70 -16.47 -0.06
CA VAL A 28 11.01 -17.27 -1.07
C VAL A 28 9.52 -16.97 -1.00
N VAL A 29 8.91 -16.60 -2.13
CA VAL A 29 7.50 -16.20 -2.22
C VAL A 29 6.80 -16.89 -3.38
N PRO A 30 5.47 -17.00 -3.34
CA PRO A 30 4.68 -17.34 -4.52
C PRO A 30 4.98 -16.35 -5.65
N ARG A 31 5.07 -16.80 -6.92
CA ARG A 31 5.38 -15.90 -8.05
C ARG A 31 4.42 -14.71 -8.15
N ALA A 32 3.15 -14.92 -7.85
CA ALA A 32 2.13 -13.87 -7.82
C ALA A 32 2.40 -12.75 -6.78
N ASN A 33 3.22 -13.01 -5.74
CA ASN A 33 3.60 -12.03 -4.72
C ASN A 33 4.99 -11.43 -4.95
N ALA A 34 5.72 -11.84 -5.98
CA ALA A 34 7.13 -11.51 -6.15
C ALA A 34 7.36 -10.01 -6.41
N GLU A 35 6.53 -9.37 -7.24
CA GLU A 35 6.59 -7.92 -7.49
C GLU A 35 6.46 -7.11 -6.20
N GLU A 36 5.50 -7.47 -5.35
CA GLU A 36 5.27 -6.78 -4.09
C GLU A 36 6.41 -7.00 -3.09
N ALA A 37 6.94 -8.23 -3.00
CA ALA A 37 8.10 -8.53 -2.16
C ALA A 37 9.35 -7.72 -2.57
N CYS A 38 9.52 -7.49 -3.88
CA CYS A 38 10.62 -6.70 -4.44
C CYS A 38 10.50 -5.19 -4.17
N LEU A 39 9.39 -4.70 -3.61
CA LEU A 39 9.32 -3.32 -3.11
C LEU A 39 10.29 -3.09 -1.94
N ALA A 40 10.61 -4.14 -1.18
CA ALA A 40 11.69 -4.09 -0.20
C ALA A 40 13.05 -4.04 -0.91
N SER A 41 13.45 -2.85 -1.35
CA SER A 41 14.71 -2.56 -2.05
C SER A 41 15.89 -3.26 -1.36
N GLY A 42 16.69 -4.01 -2.13
CA GLY A 42 17.87 -4.73 -1.65
C GLY A 42 17.63 -6.13 -1.08
N LEU A 43 16.38 -6.61 -1.02
CA LEU A 43 16.07 -7.99 -0.62
C LEU A 43 16.26 -8.97 -1.81
N PRO A 44 17.04 -10.05 -1.65
CA PRO A 44 17.03 -11.15 -2.60
C PRO A 44 15.72 -11.93 -2.49
N VAL A 45 14.93 -11.93 -3.58
CA VAL A 45 13.64 -12.62 -3.66
C VAL A 45 13.73 -13.78 -4.65
N LEU A 46 13.27 -14.96 -4.24
CA LEU A 46 13.06 -16.12 -5.10
C LEU A 46 11.56 -16.35 -5.28
N ALA A 47 11.13 -16.53 -6.53
CA ALA A 47 9.73 -16.71 -6.88
C ALA A 47 9.48 -18.14 -7.35
N VAL A 48 8.45 -18.79 -6.80
CA VAL A 48 8.05 -20.17 -7.15
C VAL A 48 6.57 -20.28 -7.45
N ASP A 49 6.22 -21.13 -8.42
CA ASP A 49 4.83 -21.53 -8.68
C ASP A 49 4.52 -22.89 -8.05
N HIS A 50 5.54 -23.72 -7.82
CA HIS A 50 5.38 -25.09 -7.37
C HIS A 50 6.44 -25.50 -6.34
N LEU A 51 6.07 -26.31 -5.35
CA LEU A 51 6.98 -26.79 -4.29
C LEU A 51 8.17 -27.59 -4.82
N LEU A 52 8.02 -28.26 -5.96
CA LEU A 52 9.11 -28.99 -6.64
C LEU A 52 10.23 -28.05 -7.10
N GLU A 53 9.91 -26.83 -7.53
CA GLU A 53 10.93 -25.84 -7.92
C GLU A 53 11.78 -25.46 -6.70
N PHE A 54 11.13 -25.26 -5.55
CA PHE A 54 11.82 -24.99 -4.29
C PHE A 54 12.65 -26.18 -3.81
N ALA A 55 12.14 -27.42 -3.92
CA ALA A 55 12.90 -28.62 -3.61
C ALA A 55 14.13 -28.79 -4.53
N GLY A 56 14.00 -28.48 -5.83
CA GLY A 56 15.09 -28.46 -6.79
C GLY A 56 16.17 -27.44 -6.44
N HIS A 57 15.77 -26.27 -5.93
CA HIS A 57 16.69 -25.25 -5.44
C HIS A 57 17.45 -25.72 -4.19
N LEU A 58 16.75 -26.27 -3.20
CA LEU A 58 17.37 -26.76 -1.96
C LEU A 58 18.33 -27.94 -2.18
N SER A 59 18.03 -28.80 -3.16
CA SER A 59 18.89 -29.94 -3.51
C SER A 59 20.04 -29.58 -4.46
N GLY A 60 20.11 -28.33 -4.94
CA GLY A 60 21.14 -27.86 -5.88
C GLY A 60 20.98 -28.38 -7.31
N GLN A 61 19.90 -29.11 -7.62
CA GLN A 61 19.65 -29.68 -8.95
C GLN A 61 19.16 -28.63 -9.94
N SER A 62 18.37 -27.65 -9.47
CA SER A 62 17.84 -26.56 -10.27
C SER A 62 17.81 -25.28 -9.46
N PRO A 63 18.93 -24.53 -9.40
CA PRO A 63 19.01 -23.31 -8.63
C PRO A 63 18.13 -22.22 -9.25
N LEU A 64 17.15 -21.75 -8.48
CA LEU A 64 16.34 -20.57 -8.82
C LEU A 64 17.19 -19.30 -8.88
N ALA A 65 16.96 -18.49 -9.90
CA ALA A 65 17.52 -17.14 -10.01
C ALA A 65 16.70 -16.13 -9.19
N HIS A 66 17.34 -15.03 -8.81
CA HIS A 66 16.66 -13.92 -8.16
C HIS A 66 15.60 -13.34 -9.09
N TYR A 67 14.41 -13.12 -8.55
CA TYR A 67 13.32 -12.48 -9.27
C TYR A 67 13.72 -11.05 -9.65
N GLN A 68 13.51 -10.70 -10.92
CA GLN A 68 13.73 -9.34 -11.42
C GLN A 68 12.38 -8.64 -11.49
N PRO A 69 12.17 -7.56 -10.71
CA PRO A 69 10.91 -6.83 -10.76
C PRO A 69 10.75 -6.16 -12.13
N SER A 70 9.58 -6.34 -12.72
CA SER A 70 9.17 -5.69 -13.97
C SER A 70 8.73 -4.24 -13.76
N GLY A 71 8.58 -3.80 -12.50
CA GLY A 71 8.25 -2.42 -12.15
C GLY A 71 6.77 -2.08 -12.30
N LEU A 72 5.91 -3.08 -12.49
CA LEU A 72 4.46 -2.92 -12.67
C LEU A 72 3.81 -2.07 -11.57
N LEU A 73 4.31 -2.20 -10.34
CA LEU A 73 3.78 -1.48 -9.18
C LEU A 73 4.23 -0.03 -9.11
N ARG A 74 5.32 0.37 -9.79
CA ARG A 74 5.98 1.68 -9.63
C ARG A 74 5.30 2.82 -10.42
N THR A 75 3.99 2.75 -10.58
CA THR A 75 3.20 3.75 -11.32
C THR A 75 2.13 4.34 -10.39
N PRO A 76 2.33 5.54 -9.84
CA PRO A 76 1.29 6.20 -9.05
C PRO A 76 0.15 6.69 -9.96
N LEU A 77 -1.06 6.75 -9.40
CA LEU A 77 -2.21 7.34 -10.09
C LEU A 77 -2.26 8.85 -9.84
N PRO A 78 -2.65 9.65 -10.84
CA PRO A 78 -2.89 11.07 -10.64
C PRO A 78 -4.02 11.28 -9.63
N TYR A 79 -3.83 12.22 -8.71
CA TYR A 79 -4.89 12.62 -7.78
C TYR A 79 -5.88 13.57 -8.44
N PRO A 80 -7.14 13.61 -7.97
CA PRO A 80 -8.08 14.63 -8.38
C PRO A 80 -7.55 16.03 -8.07
N ASP A 81 -7.80 16.99 -8.96
CA ASP A 81 -7.31 18.37 -8.82
C ASP A 81 -8.29 19.25 -8.03
N LEU A 82 -7.76 20.15 -7.20
CA LEU A 82 -8.51 21.19 -6.50
C LEU A 82 -9.08 22.25 -7.46
N ALA A 83 -8.47 22.42 -8.63
CA ALA A 83 -8.95 23.31 -9.68
C ALA A 83 -10.35 22.94 -10.17
N GLU A 84 -10.70 21.65 -10.14
CA GLU A 84 -12.02 21.14 -10.56
C GLU A 84 -13.17 21.57 -9.63
N VAL A 85 -12.87 21.94 -8.39
CA VAL A 85 -13.89 22.34 -7.42
C VAL A 85 -14.37 23.76 -7.74
N GLN A 86 -15.64 23.92 -8.09
CA GLN A 86 -16.21 25.24 -8.33
C GLN A 86 -16.56 25.94 -7.00
N GLY A 87 -16.12 27.19 -6.82
CA GLY A 87 -16.38 27.98 -5.61
C GLY A 87 -15.61 27.53 -4.35
N GLN A 88 -16.22 27.70 -3.18
CA GLN A 88 -15.69 27.30 -1.85
C GLN A 88 -14.29 27.84 -1.50
N GLN A 89 -14.01 29.12 -1.79
CA GLN A 89 -12.68 29.71 -1.62
C GLN A 89 -12.12 29.57 -0.20
N ALA A 90 -12.96 29.77 0.83
CA ALA A 90 -12.54 29.60 2.22
C ALA A 90 -12.12 28.15 2.52
N ALA A 91 -12.87 27.16 2.05
CA ALA A 91 -12.56 25.75 2.27
C ALA A 91 -11.32 25.31 1.47
N LYS A 92 -11.18 25.75 0.22
CA LYS A 92 -9.97 25.54 -0.58
C LYS A 92 -8.73 26.08 0.11
N ARG A 93 -8.80 27.32 0.61
CA ARG A 93 -7.69 27.94 1.35
C ARG A 93 -7.36 27.15 2.62
N ALA A 94 -8.38 26.76 3.40
CA ALA A 94 -8.16 25.95 4.59
C ALA A 94 -7.48 24.60 4.27
N LEU A 95 -7.89 23.96 3.17
CA LEU A 95 -7.30 22.70 2.69
C LEU A 95 -5.82 22.88 2.30
N VAL A 96 -5.48 23.96 1.60
CA VAL A 96 -4.08 24.28 1.23
C VAL A 96 -3.24 24.59 2.47
N VAL A 97 -3.76 25.40 3.41
CA VAL A 97 -3.07 25.72 4.66
C VAL A 97 -2.84 24.45 5.48
N ALA A 98 -3.82 23.57 5.58
CA ALA A 98 -3.70 22.30 6.27
C ALA A 98 -2.67 21.38 5.61
N ALA A 99 -2.67 21.29 4.27
CA ALA A 99 -1.69 20.50 3.53
C ALA A 99 -0.25 21.03 3.72
N ALA A 100 -0.06 22.34 3.64
CA ALA A 100 1.25 22.97 3.82
C ALA A 100 1.77 22.86 5.27
N GLY A 101 0.87 22.96 6.25
CA GLY A 101 1.21 22.90 7.67
C GLY A 101 1.16 21.50 8.30
N ALA A 102 0.85 20.45 7.53
CA ALA A 102 0.56 19.10 8.02
C ALA A 102 -0.47 19.10 9.18
N HIS A 103 -1.52 19.90 9.05
CA HIS A 103 -2.58 20.02 10.06
C HIS A 103 -3.73 19.05 9.84
N ASN A 104 -4.35 18.61 10.93
CA ASN A 104 -5.61 17.89 10.89
C ASN A 104 -6.74 18.83 10.45
N LEU A 105 -7.61 18.34 9.57
CA LEU A 105 -8.73 19.10 9.04
C LEU A 105 -10.06 18.37 9.27
N LEU A 106 -11.04 19.08 9.85
CA LEU A 106 -12.41 18.60 9.98
C LEU A 106 -13.32 19.41 9.05
N LEU A 107 -14.01 18.73 8.13
CA LEU A 107 -14.99 19.34 7.24
C LEU A 107 -16.42 19.10 7.78
N ALA A 108 -17.06 20.15 8.27
CA ALA A 108 -18.42 20.09 8.83
C ALA A 108 -19.42 20.90 7.98
N GLY A 109 -20.67 20.43 7.89
CA GLY A 109 -21.77 21.15 7.24
C GLY A 109 -22.90 20.24 6.73
N PRO A 110 -23.98 20.80 6.15
CA PRO A 110 -25.12 20.05 5.61
C PRO A 110 -24.74 19.03 4.52
N PRO A 111 -25.50 17.94 4.31
CA PRO A 111 -25.23 17.02 3.19
C PRO A 111 -25.24 17.74 1.83
N GLY A 112 -24.46 17.24 0.87
CA GLY A 112 -24.40 17.82 -0.48
C GLY A 112 -23.48 19.03 -0.66
N THR A 113 -22.84 19.56 0.38
CA THR A 113 -21.94 20.74 0.28
C THR A 113 -20.53 20.44 -0.26
N GLY A 114 -20.30 19.30 -0.89
CA GLY A 114 -19.00 18.97 -1.49
C GLY A 114 -17.86 18.63 -0.51
N LYS A 115 -18.16 18.20 0.73
CA LYS A 115 -17.13 17.80 1.72
C LYS A 115 -16.25 16.65 1.22
N THR A 116 -16.86 15.57 0.75
CA THR A 116 -16.13 14.43 0.19
C THR A 116 -15.37 14.81 -1.08
N LEU A 117 -15.95 15.70 -1.89
CA LEU A 117 -15.29 16.26 -3.07
C LEU A 117 -14.00 16.97 -2.65
N LEU A 118 -14.04 17.88 -1.68
CA LEU A 118 -12.86 18.56 -1.15
C LEU A 118 -11.85 17.60 -0.51
N ALA A 119 -12.31 16.68 0.35
CA ALA A 119 -11.43 15.75 1.06
C ALA A 119 -10.62 14.85 0.11
N SER A 120 -11.23 14.38 -0.98
CA SER A 120 -10.56 13.53 -1.98
C SER A 120 -9.44 14.23 -2.77
N ARG A 121 -9.37 15.57 -2.73
CA ARG A 121 -8.28 16.35 -3.35
C ARG A 121 -7.09 16.58 -2.42
N LEU A 122 -7.26 16.39 -1.11
CA LEU A 122 -6.19 16.62 -0.13
C LEU A 122 -4.91 15.82 -0.44
N PRO A 123 -4.96 14.52 -0.80
CA PRO A 123 -3.76 13.75 -1.10
C PRO A 123 -2.91 14.34 -2.23
N GLY A 124 -3.53 14.99 -3.22
CA GLY A 124 -2.84 15.62 -4.34
C GLY A 124 -2.14 16.94 -4.00
N LEU A 125 -2.44 17.53 -2.84
CA LEU A 125 -1.79 18.76 -2.36
C LEU A 125 -0.63 18.49 -1.41
N LEU A 126 -0.56 17.28 -0.86
CA LEU A 126 0.50 16.91 0.07
C LEU A 126 1.80 16.64 -0.71
N PRO A 127 2.96 16.83 -0.07
CA PRO A 127 4.23 16.40 -0.64
C PRO A 127 4.20 14.91 -1.06
N PRO A 128 5.02 14.48 -2.02
CA PRO A 128 5.16 13.06 -2.33
C PRO A 128 5.60 12.28 -1.07
N LEU A 129 5.20 11.01 -0.99
CA LEU A 129 5.67 10.13 0.08
C LEU A 129 7.18 9.90 -0.10
N ASP A 130 7.92 9.89 1.00
CA ASP A 130 9.26 9.30 0.96
C ASP A 130 9.19 7.76 0.84
N GLU A 131 10.34 7.12 0.61
CA GLU A 131 10.36 5.66 0.40
C GLU A 131 9.88 4.88 1.64
N ASP A 132 10.22 5.35 2.84
CA ASP A 132 9.86 4.68 4.09
C ASP A 132 8.36 4.83 4.39
N GLU A 133 7.80 6.02 4.23
CA GLU A 133 6.36 6.29 4.32
C GLU A 133 5.59 5.45 3.29
N ALA A 134 6.07 5.40 2.05
CA ALA A 134 5.45 4.62 0.99
C ALA A 134 5.48 3.11 1.28
N LEU A 135 6.58 2.60 1.84
CA LEU A 135 6.69 1.20 2.27
C LEU A 135 5.76 0.89 3.44
N GLN A 136 5.60 1.81 4.40
CA GLN A 136 4.67 1.65 5.52
C GLN A 136 3.22 1.58 5.04
N VAL A 137 2.82 2.50 4.14
CA VAL A 137 1.49 2.49 3.52
C VAL A 137 1.25 1.19 2.77
N ALA A 138 2.22 0.77 1.94
CA ALA A 138 2.14 -0.48 1.20
C ALA A 138 2.09 -1.71 2.12
N ALA A 139 2.80 -1.71 3.24
CA ALA A 139 2.80 -2.80 4.20
C ALA A 139 1.42 -2.97 4.87
N ILE A 140 0.76 -1.86 5.21
CA ILE A 140 -0.62 -1.89 5.71
C ILE A 140 -1.56 -2.42 4.62
N HIS A 141 -1.40 -1.97 3.37
CA HIS A 141 -2.20 -2.46 2.25
C HIS A 141 -1.99 -3.96 2.00
N SER A 142 -0.76 -4.45 2.10
CA SER A 142 -0.40 -5.87 1.95
C SER A 142 -1.21 -6.76 2.89
N VAL A 143 -1.38 -6.32 4.15
CA VAL A 143 -2.04 -7.09 5.20
C VAL A 143 -3.55 -6.90 5.21
N ALA A 144 -4.00 -5.65 5.15
CA ALA A 144 -5.40 -5.26 5.38
C ALA A 144 -6.16 -4.93 4.08
N GLY A 145 -5.47 -4.85 2.95
CA GLY A 145 -6.06 -4.59 1.65
C GLY A 145 -6.94 -5.75 1.19
N PRO A 146 -8.17 -5.47 0.68
CA PRO A 146 -8.98 -6.50 0.04
C PRO A 146 -8.36 -6.96 -1.29
N GLU A 147 -7.62 -6.07 -1.95
CA GLU A 147 -7.01 -6.26 -3.27
C GLU A 147 -5.48 -6.19 -3.19
N PRO A 148 -4.76 -6.82 -4.15
CA PRO A 148 -3.32 -6.65 -4.29
C PRO A 148 -2.94 -5.17 -4.47
N LEU A 149 -1.73 -4.81 -4.06
CA LEU A 149 -1.20 -3.49 -4.37
C LEU A 149 -0.99 -3.40 -5.88
N GLU A 150 -1.61 -2.42 -6.54
CA GLU A 150 -1.45 -2.19 -7.98
C GLU A 150 -0.61 -0.94 -8.29
N HIS A 151 -0.68 0.07 -7.42
CA HIS A 151 -0.08 1.38 -7.63
C HIS A 151 0.74 1.78 -6.42
N TRP A 152 2.01 2.11 -6.64
CA TRP A 152 2.96 2.54 -5.64
C TRP A 152 3.95 3.55 -6.26
N PRO A 153 4.36 4.60 -5.53
CA PRO A 153 3.85 5.02 -4.22
C PRO A 153 2.53 5.80 -4.34
N GLN A 154 1.49 5.41 -3.59
CA GLN A 154 0.20 6.11 -3.56
C GLN A 154 -0.19 6.49 -2.14
N ARG A 155 -0.47 7.78 -1.90
CA ARG A 155 -0.95 8.30 -0.63
C ARG A 155 -2.40 7.85 -0.42
N PRO A 156 -2.73 7.23 0.72
CA PRO A 156 -4.03 6.59 0.89
C PRO A 156 -5.13 7.64 1.09
N PHE A 157 -6.27 7.40 0.46
CA PHE A 157 -7.52 8.09 0.74
C PHE A 157 -8.58 7.03 1.03
N ARG A 158 -9.25 7.13 2.18
CA ARG A 158 -10.27 6.16 2.61
C ARG A 158 -11.61 6.85 2.72
N GLN A 159 -12.64 6.21 2.17
CA GLN A 159 -14.03 6.53 2.44
C GLN A 159 -14.59 5.43 3.34
N PRO A 160 -14.55 5.62 4.66
CA PRO A 160 -15.05 4.63 5.60
C PRO A 160 -16.55 4.40 5.34
N HIS A 161 -16.98 3.15 5.47
CA HIS A 161 -18.38 2.81 5.35
C HIS A 161 -19.19 3.53 6.44
N HIS A 162 -20.46 3.84 6.18
CA HIS A 162 -21.32 4.56 7.13
C HIS A 162 -21.56 3.80 8.46
N SER A 163 -21.19 2.52 8.51
CA SER A 163 -21.20 1.67 9.71
C SER A 163 -19.87 1.67 10.48
N ALA A 164 -18.85 2.43 10.04
CA ALA A 164 -17.58 2.54 10.74
C ALA A 164 -17.77 3.26 12.08
N SER A 165 -17.27 2.66 13.16
CA SER A 165 -17.34 3.23 14.50
C SER A 165 -16.35 4.40 14.66
N GLY A 166 -16.60 5.29 15.63
CA GLY A 166 -15.66 6.37 15.98
C GLY A 166 -14.23 5.87 16.18
N PRO A 167 -13.98 4.82 16.97
CA PRO A 167 -12.64 4.22 17.12
C PRO A 167 -12.03 3.70 15.81
N ALA A 168 -12.83 3.20 14.87
CA ALA A 168 -12.35 2.76 13.57
C ALA A 168 -11.86 3.93 12.68
N LEU A 169 -12.33 5.16 12.94
CA LEU A 169 -11.98 6.36 12.16
C LEU A 169 -10.72 7.06 12.65
N VAL A 170 -10.50 7.11 13.97
CA VAL A 170 -9.30 7.74 14.57
C VAL A 170 -8.12 6.79 14.69
N GLY A 171 -8.29 5.52 14.28
CA GLY A 171 -7.36 4.45 14.58
C GLY A 171 -7.55 4.07 16.05
N GLY A 172 -8.14 2.90 16.30
CA GLY A 172 -8.40 2.44 17.65
C GLY A 172 -7.07 2.28 18.40
N GLY A 173 -6.70 3.30 19.17
CA GLY A 173 -5.75 3.13 20.26
C GLY A 173 -6.33 2.08 21.19
N CYS A 174 -5.54 1.03 21.43
CA CYS A 174 -5.85 -0.03 22.37
C CYS A 174 -6.43 0.57 23.66
N GLY A 175 -7.74 0.44 23.85
CA GLY A 175 -8.27 0.21 25.18
C GLY A 175 -7.82 -1.19 25.57
N PHE A 176 -7.21 -1.28 26.75
CA PHE A 176 -6.79 -2.50 27.45
C PHE A 176 -7.62 -3.75 27.15
#